data_AF-A0A2N2PE02-F1
#
_entry.id   AF-A0A2N2PE02-F1
#
_cell.length_a   1.000
_cell.length_b   1.000
_cell.length_c   1.000
_cell.angle_alpha   90.00
_cell.angle_beta   90.00
_cell.angle_gamma   90.00
#
_symmetry.space_group_name_H-M   'P 1'
#
loop_
_entity.id
_entity.type
_entity.pdbx_description
1 polymer ?
#
loop_
_entity_poly.entity_id
_entity_poly.type
_entity_poly.pdbx_seq_one_letter_code
_entity_poly.pdbx_strand_id
1 'polypeptide(L)'
;MGAYVLFMNDFFIGLGEFLAALPTYLLNGFLFSLYWLGDHAPALVSMGSAAIITLLVDQNLQSRAMYRPGREGRITTIPNPHTAQGMTISVLVLWVLSQSGMAAPVPWIGAVMWLFGVLVLLVVHTQEALLLWNIKSGIAIYALAVIASRLYLVYTAQLSAEQWAALIGSTESAAAVIATTRGNVTTIILWALWLVVPLGYFAMLVQQIFLNPMSLVNPMASVQDLLRQYRVRR
;
A
#
# COMPACT_ATOMS: atom_id res chain seq x y z
N MET A 1 14.95 -52.26 -41.99
CA MET A 1 15.78 -51.05 -42.24
C MET A 1 14.93 -49.79 -42.46
N GLY A 2 13.81 -49.84 -43.20
CA GLY A 2 12.95 -48.66 -43.45
C GLY A 2 12.29 -48.00 -42.23
N ALA A 3 11.87 -48.76 -41.21
CA ALA A 3 11.21 -48.21 -40.01
C ALA A 3 12.14 -47.35 -39.13
N TYR A 4 13.44 -47.69 -39.06
CA TYR A 4 14.44 -46.92 -38.31
C TYR A 4 14.78 -45.59 -38.98
N VAL A 5 14.80 -45.57 -40.31
CA VAL A 5 15.08 -44.35 -41.10
C VAL A 5 13.91 -43.36 -40.99
N LEU A 6 12.66 -43.86 -41.03
CA LEU A 6 11.47 -43.05 -40.80
C LEU A 6 11.47 -42.45 -39.38
N PHE A 7 11.74 -43.26 -38.35
CA PHE A 7 11.82 -42.77 -36.97
C PHE A 7 12.90 -41.69 -36.76
N MET A 8 14.10 -41.87 -37.33
CA MET A 8 15.15 -40.86 -37.25
C MET A 8 14.76 -39.57 -37.96
N ASN A 9 14.10 -39.66 -39.11
CA ASN A 9 13.63 -38.48 -39.85
C ASN A 9 12.56 -37.70 -39.06
N ASP A 10 11.58 -38.41 -38.49
CA ASP A 10 10.53 -37.82 -37.65
C ASP A 10 11.11 -37.15 -36.39
N PHE A 11 12.15 -37.74 -35.80
CA PHE A 11 12.86 -37.16 -34.67
C PHE A 11 13.58 -35.84 -35.04
N PHE A 12 14.29 -35.79 -36.17
CA PHE A 12 14.98 -34.57 -36.60
C PHE A 12 14.02 -33.45 -37.00
N ILE A 13 12.89 -33.80 -37.63
CA ILE A 13 11.82 -32.84 -37.94
C ILE A 13 11.22 -32.28 -36.66
N GLY A 14 10.86 -33.15 -35.69
CA GLY A 14 10.33 -32.73 -34.40
C GLY A 14 11.31 -31.89 -33.59
N LEU A 15 12.61 -32.21 -33.62
CA LEU A 15 13.65 -31.40 -33.00
C LEU A 15 13.76 -30.02 -33.67
N GLY A 16 13.69 -29.97 -35.00
CA GLY A 16 13.71 -28.72 -35.77
C GLY A 16 12.51 -27.81 -35.47
N GLU A 17 11.30 -28.38 -35.44
CA GLU A 17 10.07 -27.66 -35.07
C GLU A 17 10.12 -27.16 -33.61
N PHE A 18 10.60 -28.00 -32.69
CA PHE A 18 10.80 -27.61 -31.29
C PHE A 18 11.78 -26.44 -31.16
N LEU A 19 12.95 -26.51 -31.81
CA LEU A 19 13.96 -25.45 -31.79
C LEU A 19 13.46 -24.17 -32.46
N ALA A 20 12.64 -24.29 -33.52
CA ALA A 20 12.01 -23.15 -34.18
C ALA A 20 10.92 -22.48 -33.31
N ALA A 21 10.19 -23.26 -32.51
CA ALA A 21 9.15 -22.76 -31.61
C ALA A 21 9.71 -22.19 -30.30
N LEU A 22 10.90 -22.64 -29.86
CA LEU A 22 11.50 -22.28 -28.59
C LEU A 22 11.70 -20.75 -28.39
N PRO A 23 12.20 -19.97 -29.37
CA PRO A 23 12.28 -18.52 -29.25
C PRO A 23 10.93 -17.86 -29.01
N THR A 24 9.89 -18.30 -29.72
CA THR A 24 8.52 -17.78 -29.58
C THR A 24 7.96 -18.07 -28.19
N TYR A 25 8.18 -19.29 -27.67
CA TYR A 25 7.77 -19.65 -26.30
C TYR A 25 8.52 -18.82 -25.24
N LEU A 26 9.82 -18.63 -25.38
CA LEU A 26 10.61 -17.82 -24.46
C LEU A 26 10.18 -16.34 -24.50
N LEU A 27 9.99 -15.78 -25.69
CA LEU A 27 9.53 -14.40 -25.85
C LEU A 27 8.14 -14.21 -25.24
N ASN A 28 7.21 -15.13 -25.52
CA ASN A 28 5.87 -15.09 -24.96
C ASN A 28 5.88 -15.25 -23.43
N GLY A 29 6.70 -16.16 -22.89
CA GLY A 29 6.87 -16.32 -21.44
C GLY A 29 7.48 -15.09 -20.78
N PHE A 30 8.43 -14.44 -21.44
CA PHE A 30 9.03 -13.18 -20.99
C PHE A 30 8.01 -12.03 -21.01
N LEU A 31 7.28 -11.86 -22.11
CA LEU A 31 6.23 -10.85 -22.24
C LEU A 31 5.13 -11.07 -21.20
N PHE A 32 4.67 -12.32 -21.02
CA PHE A 32 3.71 -12.67 -19.99
C PHE A 32 4.20 -12.25 -18.60
N SER A 33 5.47 -12.54 -18.30
CA SER A 33 6.10 -12.15 -17.02
C SER A 33 6.17 -10.63 -16.87
N LEU A 34 6.50 -9.88 -17.92
CA LEU A 34 6.53 -8.42 -17.90
C LEU A 34 5.14 -7.81 -17.70
N TYR A 35 4.11 -8.30 -18.39
CA TYR A 35 2.74 -7.83 -18.22
C TYR A 35 2.22 -8.15 -16.82
N TRP A 36 2.45 -9.37 -16.35
CA TRP A 36 2.08 -9.76 -14.99
C TRP A 36 2.78 -8.90 -13.94
N LEU A 37 4.08 -8.60 -14.12
CA LEU A 37 4.82 -7.71 -13.24
C LEU A 37 4.28 -6.27 -13.29
N GLY A 38 3.90 -5.79 -14.47
CA GLY A 38 3.25 -4.50 -14.66
C GLY A 38 1.92 -4.39 -13.92
N ASP A 39 1.08 -5.42 -14.02
CA ASP A 39 -0.22 -5.47 -13.33
C ASP A 39 -0.08 -5.48 -11.80
N HIS A 40 1.01 -6.06 -11.28
CA HIS A 40 1.29 -6.14 -9.85
C HIS A 40 2.26 -5.07 -9.34
N ALA A 41 2.75 -4.19 -10.21
CA ALA A 41 3.73 -3.15 -9.85
C ALA A 41 3.28 -2.27 -8.68
N PRO A 42 2.02 -1.79 -8.59
CA PRO A 42 1.57 -0.97 -7.46
C PRO A 42 1.63 -1.71 -6.13
N ALA A 43 1.27 -3.00 -6.12
CA ALA A 43 1.36 -3.85 -4.95
C ALA A 43 2.82 -4.07 -4.53
N LEU A 44 3.72 -4.30 -5.50
CA LEU A 44 5.16 -4.44 -5.25
C LEU A 44 5.79 -3.17 -4.67
N VAL A 45 5.45 -1.99 -5.20
CA VAL A 45 5.91 -0.70 -4.65
C VAL A 45 5.40 -0.50 -3.22
N SER A 46 4.14 -0.84 -2.95
CA SER A 46 3.55 -0.77 -1.62
C SER A 46 4.26 -1.72 -0.64
N MET A 47 4.50 -2.97 -1.06
CA MET A 47 5.22 -3.98 -0.27
C MET A 47 6.67 -3.56 0.02
N GLY A 48 7.39 -3.05 -0.99
CA GLY A 48 8.75 -2.54 -0.82
C GLY A 48 8.82 -1.37 0.16
N SER A 49 7.88 -0.43 0.06
CA SER A 49 7.77 0.72 0.97
C SER A 49 7.47 0.27 2.40
N ALA A 50 6.53 -0.66 2.58
CA ALA A 50 6.20 -1.22 3.88
C ALA A 50 7.38 -2.02 4.48
N ALA A 51 8.15 -2.73 3.66
CA ALA A 51 9.37 -3.42 4.09
C ALA A 51 10.42 -2.42 4.59
N ILE A 52 10.63 -1.30 3.90
CA ILE A 52 11.53 -0.22 4.35
C ILE A 52 11.08 0.31 5.71
N ILE A 53 9.78 0.63 5.88
CA ILE A 53 9.25 1.12 7.16
C ILE A 53 9.44 0.09 8.27
N THR A 54 9.13 -1.17 8.00
CA THR A 54 9.20 -2.27 8.98
C THR A 54 10.63 -2.54 9.43
N LEU A 55 11.58 -2.60 8.48
CA LEU A 55 12.96 -2.99 8.74
C LEU A 55 13.79 -1.83 9.30
N LEU A 56 13.58 -0.61 8.81
CA LEU A 56 14.42 0.53 9.19
C LEU A 56 13.76 1.38 10.27
N VAL A 57 12.49 1.75 10.11
CA VAL A 57 11.89 2.79 10.97
C VAL A 57 11.25 2.19 12.22
N ASP A 58 10.40 1.18 12.07
CA ASP A 58 9.69 0.53 13.18
C ASP A 58 10.66 -0.11 14.18
N GLN A 59 11.69 -0.81 13.68
CA GLN A 59 12.75 -1.39 14.53
C GLN A 59 13.48 -0.32 15.35
N ASN A 60 13.90 0.77 14.70
CA ASN A 60 14.64 1.84 15.36
C ASN A 60 13.77 2.56 16.40
N LEU A 61 12.54 2.95 16.06
CA LEU A 61 11.64 3.63 16.99
C LEU A 61 11.32 2.77 18.22
N GLN A 62 11.06 1.49 18.00
CA GLN A 62 10.75 0.55 19.07
C GLN A 62 11.94 0.33 20.01
N SER A 63 13.15 0.19 19.47
CA SER A 63 14.37 0.08 20.27
C SER A 63 14.63 1.32 21.13
N ARG A 64 14.34 2.52 20.60
CA ARG A 64 14.44 3.80 21.32
C ARG A 64 13.42 3.90 22.45
N ALA A 65 12.16 3.56 22.17
CA ALA A 65 11.07 3.58 23.16
C ALA A 65 11.29 2.58 24.31
N MET A 66 12.00 1.48 24.05
CA MET A 66 12.32 0.45 25.05
C MET A 66 13.56 0.76 25.90
N TYR A 67 14.33 1.79 25.55
CA TYR A 67 15.48 2.18 26.35
C TYR A 67 15.05 2.81 27.68
N ARG A 68 14.97 1.98 28.73
CA ARG A 68 14.91 2.43 30.13
C ARG A 68 16.30 2.27 30.76
N PRO A 69 16.97 3.36 31.21
CA PRO A 69 18.19 3.22 31.98
C PRO A 69 17.84 2.52 33.30
N GLY A 70 18.39 1.32 33.50
CA GLY A 70 18.20 0.57 34.73
C GLY A 70 18.74 1.36 35.93
N ARG A 71 17.93 1.48 36.99
CA ARG A 71 18.44 1.92 38.29
C ARG A 71 19.32 0.78 38.82
N GLU A 72 20.58 1.06 39.15
CA GLU A 72 21.62 0.09 39.58
C GLU A 72 22.30 -0.77 38.48
N GLY A 73 22.32 -0.33 37.22
CA GLY A 73 23.11 -1.02 36.18
C GLY A 73 22.55 -2.39 35.73
N ARG A 74 21.38 -2.77 36.24
CA ARG A 74 20.67 -3.99 35.81
C ARG A 74 19.91 -3.70 34.52
N ILE A 75 20.43 -4.18 33.40
CA ILE A 75 19.73 -4.18 32.10
C ILE A 75 18.58 -5.17 32.23
N THR A 76 17.35 -4.68 32.40
CA THR A 76 16.16 -5.53 32.27
C THR A 76 15.94 -5.79 30.80
N THR A 77 16.24 -7.00 30.32
CA THR A 77 15.89 -7.47 28.98
C THR A 77 14.37 -7.63 28.90
N ILE A 78 13.67 -6.57 28.49
CA ILE A 78 12.25 -6.66 28.14
C ILE A 78 12.20 -7.34 26.76
N PRO A 79 11.40 -8.41 26.57
CA PRO A 79 11.20 -9.02 25.26
C PRO A 79 10.77 -7.94 24.26
N ASN A 80 11.42 -7.88 23.09
CA ASN A 80 11.11 -6.88 22.07
C ASN A 80 9.67 -7.10 21.56
N PRO A 81 8.71 -6.22 21.89
CA PRO A 81 7.34 -6.43 21.44
C PRO A 81 7.29 -6.00 19.98
N HIS A 82 7.11 -6.89 19.01
CA HIS A 82 7.10 -6.54 17.57
C HIS A 82 5.82 -5.78 17.11
N THR A 83 5.27 -4.91 17.97
CA THR A 83 3.96 -4.27 17.82
C THR A 83 3.92 -3.25 16.68
N ALA A 84 4.96 -2.43 16.52
CA ALA A 84 5.02 -1.42 15.45
C ALA A 84 5.07 -2.08 14.07
N GLN A 85 5.85 -3.16 13.96
CA GLN A 85 5.98 -3.98 12.76
C GLN A 85 4.68 -4.74 12.47
N GLY A 86 4.07 -5.33 13.51
CA GLY A 86 2.77 -5.99 13.40
C GLY A 86 1.72 -5.05 12.84
N MET A 87 1.67 -3.79 13.31
CA MET A 87 0.77 -2.77 12.76
C MET A 87 1.05 -2.48 11.28
N THR A 88 2.32 -2.32 10.87
CA THR A 88 2.68 -2.07 9.46
C THR A 88 2.27 -3.24 8.57
N ILE A 89 2.52 -4.47 9.02
CA ILE A 89 2.11 -5.69 8.32
C ILE A 89 0.59 -5.76 8.23
N SER A 90 -0.15 -5.49 9.30
CA SER A 90 -1.61 -5.47 9.26
C SER A 90 -2.16 -4.46 8.27
N VAL A 91 -1.60 -3.24 8.23
CA VAL A 91 -2.00 -2.19 7.27
C VAL A 91 -1.63 -2.58 5.84
N LEU A 92 -0.46 -3.20 5.64
CA LEU A 92 -0.04 -3.71 4.33
C LEU A 92 -1.00 -4.81 3.84
N VAL A 93 -1.30 -5.80 4.68
CA VAL A 93 -2.25 -6.88 4.35
C VAL A 93 -3.61 -6.30 4.00
N LEU A 94 -4.13 -5.39 4.83
CA LEU A 94 -5.39 -4.70 4.56
C LEU A 94 -5.36 -3.98 3.21
N TRP A 95 -4.27 -3.27 2.91
CA TRP A 95 -4.09 -2.55 1.65
C TRP A 95 -4.03 -3.50 0.43
N VAL A 96 -3.21 -4.55 0.49
CA VAL A 96 -3.07 -5.55 -0.58
C VAL A 96 -4.41 -6.24 -0.86
N LEU A 97 -5.15 -6.61 0.19
CA LEU A 97 -6.50 -7.16 0.05
C LEU A 97 -7.47 -6.13 -0.54
N SER A 98 -7.43 -4.87 -0.10
CA SER A 98 -8.36 -3.84 -0.59
C SER A 98 -8.18 -3.53 -2.08
N GLN A 99 -6.93 -3.47 -2.55
CA GLN A 99 -6.62 -3.12 -3.94
C GLN A 99 -6.83 -4.30 -4.91
N SER A 100 -6.95 -5.52 -4.40
CA SER A 100 -7.14 -6.71 -5.23
C SER A 100 -8.39 -6.58 -6.09
N GLY A 101 -8.22 -6.66 -7.42
CA GLY A 101 -9.31 -6.48 -8.39
C GLY A 101 -9.73 -5.04 -8.66
N MET A 102 -9.03 -4.03 -8.11
CA MET A 102 -9.22 -2.63 -8.51
C MET A 102 -8.36 -2.31 -9.73
N ALA A 103 -8.96 -1.68 -10.74
CA ALA A 103 -8.21 -1.12 -11.86
C ALA A 103 -7.49 0.17 -11.46
N ALA A 104 -6.53 0.60 -12.29
CA ALA A 104 -5.93 1.93 -12.19
C ALA A 104 -7.04 3.00 -12.19
N PRO A 105 -6.88 4.09 -11.40
CA PRO A 105 -5.66 4.54 -10.73
C PRO A 105 -5.51 4.14 -9.26
N VAL A 106 -6.51 3.50 -8.64
CA VAL A 106 -6.57 3.28 -7.17
C VAL A 106 -5.34 2.55 -6.62
N PRO A 107 -4.86 1.42 -7.19
CA PRO A 107 -3.65 0.76 -6.73
C PRO A 107 -2.41 1.67 -6.77
N TRP A 108 -2.26 2.47 -7.83
CA TRP A 108 -1.15 3.41 -7.99
C TRP A 108 -1.18 4.53 -6.96
N ILE A 109 -2.37 5.06 -6.64
CA ILE A 109 -2.52 6.09 -5.61
C ILE A 109 -2.02 5.56 -4.26
N GLY A 110 -2.47 4.38 -3.83
CA GLY A 110 -2.00 3.83 -2.55
C GLY A 110 -0.53 3.46 -2.57
N ALA A 111 0.03 3.02 -3.71
CA ALA A 111 1.48 2.83 -3.86
C ALA A 111 2.25 4.15 -3.67
N VAL A 112 1.75 5.25 -4.25
CA VAL A 112 2.32 6.60 -4.04
C VAL A 112 2.15 7.04 -2.58
N MET A 113 1.04 6.73 -1.91
CA MET A 113 0.87 7.05 -0.49
C MET A 113 1.91 6.34 0.39
N TRP A 114 2.15 5.06 0.15
CA TRP A 114 3.20 4.28 0.81
C TRP A 114 4.59 4.87 0.57
N LEU A 115 4.93 5.11 -0.70
CA LEU A 115 6.23 5.67 -1.09
C LEU A 115 6.44 7.06 -0.49
N PHE A 116 5.43 7.92 -0.55
CA PHE A 116 5.48 9.25 0.03
C PHE A 116 5.66 9.19 1.55
N GLY A 117 4.98 8.26 2.23
CA GLY A 117 5.19 8.01 3.66
C GLY A 117 6.66 7.70 3.97
N VAL A 118 7.31 6.84 3.19
CA VAL A 118 8.75 6.58 3.31
C VAL A 118 9.57 7.85 3.13
N LEU A 119 9.31 8.63 2.07
CA LEU A 119 10.05 9.87 1.80
C LEU A 119 9.92 10.88 2.95
N VAL A 120 8.73 11.04 3.52
CA VAL A 120 8.49 11.97 4.64
C VAL A 120 9.24 11.50 5.90
N LEU A 121 9.27 10.19 6.18
CA LEU A 121 10.03 9.62 7.31
C LEU A 121 11.54 9.84 7.17
N LEU A 122 12.07 9.92 5.94
CA LEU A 122 13.47 10.23 5.68
C LEU A 122 13.81 11.72 5.87
N VAL A 123 12.80 12.59 5.94
CA VAL A 123 12.99 14.04 6.08
C VAL A 123 12.72 14.48 7.53
N VAL A 124 11.66 13.97 8.15
CA VAL A 124 11.16 14.45 9.45
C VAL A 124 11.48 13.47 10.58
N HIS A 125 12.46 13.82 11.40
CA HIS A 125 12.97 13.00 12.50
C HIS A 125 12.55 13.48 13.90
N THR A 126 11.86 14.62 13.99
CA THR A 126 11.50 15.25 15.27
C THR A 126 10.29 14.61 15.94
N GLN A 127 9.34 14.06 15.17
CA GLN A 127 8.10 13.44 15.66
C GLN A 127 7.82 12.08 14.99
N GLU A 128 8.85 11.24 14.85
CA GLU A 128 8.80 9.95 14.13
C GLU A 128 7.62 9.05 14.56
N ALA A 129 7.30 8.98 15.86
CA ALA A 129 6.22 8.13 16.37
C ALA A 129 4.83 8.59 15.89
N LEU A 130 4.55 9.89 15.99
CA LEU A 130 3.28 10.46 15.55
C LEU A 130 3.18 10.39 14.02
N LEU A 131 4.27 10.67 13.33
CA LEU A 131 4.35 10.59 11.87
C LEU A 131 4.09 9.17 11.35
N LEU A 132 4.72 8.15 11.95
CA LEU A 132 4.47 6.75 11.63
C LEU A 132 3.01 6.35 11.86
N TRP A 133 2.41 6.80 12.95
CA TRP A 133 0.99 6.56 13.22
C TRP A 133 0.10 7.20 12.15
N ASN A 134 0.38 8.45 11.77
CA ASN A 134 -0.37 9.18 10.75
C ASN A 134 -0.24 8.52 9.36
N ILE A 135 0.94 8.03 9.00
CA ILE A 135 1.17 7.27 7.77
C ILE A 135 0.30 6.01 7.75
N LYS A 136 0.42 5.17 8.79
CA LYS A 136 -0.27 3.88 8.87
C LYS A 136 -1.80 4.05 8.92
N SER A 137 -2.29 4.99 9.72
CA SER A 137 -3.72 5.27 9.83
C SER A 137 -4.30 5.86 8.54
N GLY A 138 -3.59 6.78 7.88
CA GLY A 138 -4.04 7.34 6.60
C GLY A 138 -4.15 6.30 5.49
N ILE A 139 -3.17 5.39 5.39
CA ILE A 139 -3.22 4.26 4.45
C ILE A 139 -4.36 3.29 4.81
N ALA A 140 -4.55 2.99 6.10
CA ALA A 140 -5.64 2.13 6.56
C ALA A 140 -7.02 2.73 6.24
N ILE A 141 -7.22 4.04 6.47
CA ILE A 141 -8.44 4.77 6.10
C ILE A 141 -8.69 4.66 4.60
N TYR A 142 -7.64 4.84 3.78
CA TYR A 142 -7.78 4.69 2.34
C TYR A 142 -8.17 3.27 1.92
N ALA A 143 -7.52 2.25 2.50
CA ALA A 143 -7.87 0.85 2.26
C ALA A 143 -9.33 0.54 2.65
N LEU A 144 -9.79 1.05 3.79
CA LEU A 144 -11.18 0.92 4.22
C LEU A 144 -12.15 1.64 3.28
N ALA A 145 -11.80 2.83 2.79
CA ALA A 145 -12.61 3.54 1.80
C ALA A 145 -12.74 2.74 0.49
N VAL A 146 -11.64 2.12 0.03
CA VAL A 146 -11.65 1.23 -1.14
C VAL A 146 -12.56 0.03 -0.90
N ILE A 147 -12.44 -0.66 0.24
CA ILE A 147 -13.31 -1.81 0.58
C ILE A 147 -14.78 -1.36 0.65
N ALA A 148 -15.07 -0.28 1.36
CA ALA A 148 -16.43 0.24 1.50
C ALA A 148 -17.04 0.59 0.14
N SER A 149 -16.27 1.23 -0.76
CA SER A 149 -16.72 1.53 -2.11
C SER A 149 -17.07 0.28 -2.91
N ARG A 150 -16.25 -0.77 -2.83
CA ARG A 150 -16.51 -2.04 -3.51
C ARG A 150 -17.77 -2.70 -2.97
N LEU A 151 -17.91 -2.77 -1.64
CA LEU A 151 -19.12 -3.32 -1.02
C LEU A 151 -20.37 -2.55 -1.45
N TYR A 152 -20.30 -1.21 -1.48
CA TYR A 152 -21.38 -0.37 -1.96
C TYR A 152 -21.74 -0.65 -3.42
N LEU A 153 -20.74 -0.72 -4.32
CA LEU A 153 -20.96 -0.94 -5.75
C LEU A 153 -21.52 -2.33 -6.03
N VAL A 154 -20.99 -3.37 -5.37
CA VAL A 154 -21.51 -4.73 -5.52
C VAL A 154 -22.95 -4.84 -4.99
N TYR A 155 -23.23 -4.25 -3.83
CA TYR A 155 -24.56 -4.25 -3.24
C TYR A 155 -25.57 -3.52 -4.13
N THR A 156 -25.24 -2.32 -4.58
CA THR A 156 -26.17 -1.49 -5.38
C THR A 156 -26.34 -1.94 -6.82
N ALA A 157 -25.38 -2.70 -7.38
CA ALA A 157 -25.51 -3.30 -8.71
C ALA A 157 -26.62 -4.35 -8.80
N GLN A 158 -26.99 -4.97 -7.68
CA GLN A 158 -28.03 -6.00 -7.61
C GLN A 158 -29.44 -5.43 -7.39
N LEU A 159 -29.55 -4.15 -7.02
CA LEU A 159 -30.82 -3.52 -6.68
C LEU A 159 -31.56 -3.04 -7.94
N SER A 160 -32.87 -3.33 -8.00
CA SER A 160 -33.76 -2.69 -8.97
C SER A 160 -33.91 -1.19 -8.67
N ALA A 161 -34.39 -0.43 -9.66
CA ALA A 161 -34.62 1.01 -9.46
C ALA A 161 -35.60 1.28 -8.31
N GLU A 162 -36.63 0.44 -8.15
CA GLU A 162 -37.62 0.55 -7.08
C GLU A 162 -37.00 0.24 -5.71
N GLN A 163 -36.17 -0.81 -5.62
CA GLN A 163 -35.49 -1.19 -4.38
C GLN A 163 -34.50 -0.11 -3.91
N TRP A 164 -33.82 0.52 -4.87
CA TRP A 164 -32.91 1.62 -4.57
C TRP A 164 -33.65 2.89 -4.13
N ALA A 165 -34.80 3.20 -4.74
CA ALA A 165 -35.67 4.31 -4.31
C ALA A 165 -36.19 4.13 -2.88
N ALA A 166 -36.56 2.89 -2.53
CA ALA A 166 -36.95 2.53 -1.16
C ALA A 166 -35.80 2.71 -0.15
N LEU A 167 -34.55 2.44 -0.56
CA LEU A 167 -33.35 2.63 0.28
C LEU A 167 -33.10 4.12 0.60
N ILE A 168 -33.42 5.03 -0.33
CA ILE A 168 -33.23 6.49 -0.17
C ILE A 168 -34.46 7.18 0.43
N GLY A 169 -35.60 6.47 0.55
CA GLY A 169 -36.84 7.04 1.10
C GLY A 169 -37.60 7.94 0.13
N SER A 170 -37.48 7.70 -1.18
CA SER A 170 -38.17 8.44 -2.23
C SER A 170 -39.48 7.75 -2.60
N THR A 171 -40.61 8.48 -2.53
CA THR A 171 -41.97 7.94 -2.76
C THR A 171 -42.55 8.19 -4.14
N GLU A 172 -41.88 8.92 -5.04
CA GLU A 172 -42.40 9.19 -6.38
C GLU A 172 -41.37 8.96 -7.49
N SER A 173 -41.80 8.16 -8.46
CA SER A 173 -41.03 7.49 -9.48
C SER A 173 -40.74 8.38 -10.69
N ALA A 174 -39.46 8.70 -10.87
CA ALA A 174 -38.89 8.81 -12.20
C ALA A 174 -37.66 7.91 -12.21
N ALA A 175 -37.74 6.76 -12.89
CA ALA A 175 -36.61 5.83 -13.05
C ALA A 175 -35.35 6.56 -13.57
N ALA A 176 -35.53 7.64 -14.34
CA ALA A 176 -34.48 8.57 -14.76
C ALA A 176 -33.82 9.33 -13.60
N VAL A 177 -34.59 9.84 -12.63
CA VAL A 177 -34.06 10.54 -11.44
C VAL A 177 -33.32 9.57 -10.52
N ILE A 178 -33.83 8.34 -10.37
CA ILE A 178 -33.19 7.29 -9.58
C ILE A 178 -31.86 6.86 -10.22
N ALA A 179 -31.85 6.60 -11.53
CA ALA A 179 -30.63 6.26 -12.26
C ALA A 179 -29.60 7.39 -12.21
N THR A 180 -30.05 8.64 -12.34
CA THR A 180 -29.20 9.84 -12.22
C THR A 180 -28.60 9.96 -10.83
N THR A 181 -29.40 9.76 -9.78
CA THR A 181 -28.93 9.87 -8.38
C THR A 181 -27.91 8.77 -8.05
N ARG A 182 -28.14 7.53 -8.49
CA ARG A 182 -27.17 6.44 -8.36
C ARG A 182 -25.86 6.74 -9.09
N GLY A 183 -25.94 7.34 -10.29
CA GLY A 183 -24.79 7.82 -11.04
C GLY A 183 -24.01 8.91 -10.29
N ASN A 184 -24.71 9.85 -9.66
CA ASN A 184 -24.10 10.91 -8.86
C ASN A 184 -23.38 10.36 -7.63
N VAL A 185 -23.97 9.40 -6.90
CA VAL A 185 -23.30 8.78 -5.74
C VAL A 185 -22.05 8.02 -6.17
N THR A 186 -22.13 7.24 -7.25
CA THR A 186 -20.96 6.54 -7.81
C THR A 186 -19.85 7.52 -8.20
N THR A 187 -20.23 8.64 -8.80
CA THR A 187 -19.30 9.72 -9.13
C THR A 187 -18.65 10.28 -7.86
N ILE A 188 -19.42 10.65 -6.83
CA ILE A 188 -18.88 11.15 -5.55
C ILE A 188 -17.90 10.16 -4.93
N ILE A 189 -18.21 8.86 -4.93
CA ILE A 189 -17.31 7.81 -4.42
C ILE A 189 -16.00 7.80 -5.21
N LEU A 190 -16.07 7.89 -6.53
CA LEU A 190 -14.87 7.92 -7.38
C LEU A 190 -14.00 9.14 -7.10
N TRP A 191 -14.60 10.33 -6.99
CA TRP A 191 -13.89 11.56 -6.60
C TRP A 191 -13.29 11.46 -5.19
N ALA A 192 -14.00 10.82 -4.25
CA ALA A 192 -13.50 10.61 -2.90
C ALA A 192 -12.24 9.72 -2.88
N LEU A 193 -12.26 8.60 -3.64
CA LEU A 193 -11.14 7.67 -3.73
C LEU A 193 -9.96 8.20 -4.52
N TRP A 194 -10.20 9.01 -5.55
CA TRP A 194 -9.13 9.48 -6.41
C TRP A 194 -8.47 10.73 -5.86
N LEU A 195 -9.23 11.59 -5.19
CA LEU A 195 -8.79 12.93 -4.83
C LEU A 195 -8.96 13.22 -3.35
N VAL A 196 -10.17 13.15 -2.79
CA VAL A 196 -10.42 13.69 -1.44
C VAL A 196 -9.60 12.99 -0.36
N VAL A 197 -9.66 11.64 -0.30
CA VAL A 197 -8.93 10.88 0.73
C VAL A 197 -7.41 10.95 0.52
N PRO A 198 -6.88 10.72 -0.70
CA PRO A 198 -5.45 10.86 -0.95
C PRO A 198 -4.92 12.27 -0.67
N LEU A 199 -5.63 13.32 -1.11
CA LEU A 199 -5.21 14.70 -0.85
C LEU A 199 -5.20 15.03 0.65
N GLY A 200 -6.19 14.55 1.40
CA GLY A 200 -6.20 14.70 2.87
C GLY A 200 -4.95 14.07 3.50
N TYR A 201 -4.58 12.87 3.06
CA TYR A 201 -3.35 12.20 3.51
C TYR A 201 -2.08 13.00 3.17
N PHE A 202 -1.92 13.41 1.91
CA PHE A 202 -0.74 14.18 1.49
C PHE A 202 -0.66 15.52 2.20
N ALA A 203 -1.77 16.26 2.31
CA ALA A 203 -1.82 17.54 3.00
C ALA A 203 -1.41 17.39 4.47
N MET A 204 -1.92 16.37 5.17
CA MET A 204 -1.56 16.10 6.56
C MET A 204 -0.05 15.83 6.75
N LEU A 205 0.58 15.07 5.84
CA LEU A 205 2.00 14.77 5.92
C LEU A 205 2.88 15.96 5.52
N VAL A 206 2.48 16.69 4.49
CA VAL A 206 3.15 17.92 4.06
C VAL A 206 3.12 18.98 5.16
N GLN A 207 1.98 19.14 5.84
CA GLN A 207 1.86 20.02 7.01
C GLN A 207 2.87 19.63 8.10
N GLN A 208 3.06 18.34 8.36
CA GLN A 208 4.05 17.89 9.36
C GLN A 208 5.49 18.22 8.96
N ILE A 209 5.82 18.27 7.66
CA ILE A 209 7.13 18.75 7.21
C ILE A 209 7.31 20.23 7.56
N PHE A 210 6.32 21.06 7.23
CA PHE A 210 6.43 22.51 7.41
C PHE A 210 6.31 22.97 8.87
N LEU A 211 5.54 22.25 9.69
CA LEU A 211 5.35 22.59 11.10
C LEU A 211 6.51 22.15 12.00
N ASN A 212 7.38 21.25 11.51
CA ASN A 212 8.52 20.74 12.27
C ASN A 212 9.83 21.34 11.74
N PRO A 213 10.34 22.44 12.33
CA PRO A 213 11.62 22.99 11.90
C PRO A 213 12.73 21.95 12.07
N MET A 214 13.54 21.77 11.02
CA MET A 214 14.73 20.93 11.09
C MET A 214 15.64 21.43 12.22
N SER A 215 16.13 20.50 13.04
CA SER A 215 17.02 20.81 14.14
C SER A 215 18.28 21.54 13.64
N LEU A 216 18.50 22.75 14.15
CA LEU A 216 19.65 23.60 13.79
C LEU A 216 21.00 23.05 14.31
N VAL A 217 20.96 22.10 15.25
CA VAL A 217 22.15 21.55 15.92
C VAL A 217 22.56 20.20 15.33
N ASN A 218 21.58 19.38 14.93
CA ASN A 218 21.81 18.16 14.16
C ASN A 218 20.51 17.79 13.42
N PRO A 219 20.47 17.93 12.09
CA PRO A 219 19.24 17.75 11.29
C PRO A 219 18.68 16.33 11.34
N MET A 220 19.50 15.34 11.74
CA MET A 220 19.13 13.93 11.84
C MET A 220 18.90 13.47 13.28
N ALA A 221 19.15 14.32 14.28
CA ALA A 221 18.94 13.96 15.67
C ALA A 221 17.47 14.12 16.06
N SER A 222 16.88 13.07 16.63
CA SER A 222 15.60 13.18 17.29
C SER A 222 15.71 14.04 18.55
N VAL A 223 14.61 14.66 18.99
CA VAL A 223 14.53 15.41 20.25
C VAL A 223 15.01 14.55 21.43
N GLN A 224 14.76 13.24 21.38
CA GLN A 224 15.21 12.30 22.42
C GLN A 224 16.74 12.14 22.44
N ASP A 225 17.38 12.14 21.28
CA ASP A 225 18.85 12.03 21.17
C ASP A 225 19.54 13.29 21.72
N LEU A 226 18.97 14.47 21.44
CA LEU A 226 19.43 15.74 21.99
C LEU A 226 19.30 15.76 23.53
N LEU A 227 18.13 15.36 24.06
CA LEU A 227 17.92 15.27 25.52
C LEU A 227 18.86 14.27 26.19
N ARG A 228 19.17 13.15 25.52
CA ARG A 228 20.14 12.16 26.02
C ARG A 228 21.56 12.73 26.07
N GLN A 229 21.99 13.45 25.03
CA GLN A 229 23.30 14.13 25.03
C GLN A 229 23.42 15.13 26.19
N TYR A 230 22.37 15.91 26.46
CA TYR A 230 22.37 16.83 27.61
C TYR A 230 22.38 16.12 28.96
N ARG A 231 21.75 14.95 29.07
CA ARG A 231 21.69 14.17 30.32
C ARG A 231 23.00 13.45 30.65
N VAL A 232 23.78 13.06 29.64
CA VAL A 232 25.07 12.35 29.82
C VAL A 232 26.25 13.31 30.02
N ARG A 233 26.11 14.58 29.63
CA ARG A 233 27.14 15.63 29.84
C ARG A 233 27.06 16.33 31.22
N ARG A 234 26.19 15.89 32.12
CA ARG A 234 26.20 16.26 33.54
C ARG A 234 26.68 15.08 34.38
#